data_AF-A0A5K1V2A4-F1
#
_entry.id   AF-A0A5K1V2A4-F1
#
_cell.length_a   1.000
_cell.length_b   1.000
_cell.length_c   1.000
_cell.angle_alpha   90.00
_cell.angle_beta   90.00
_cell.angle_gamma   90.00
#
_symmetry.space_group_name_H-M   'P 1'
#
loop_
_entity.id
_entity.type
_entity.pdbx_description
1 polymer ?
#
loop_
_entity_poly.entity_id
_entity_poly.type
_entity_poly.pdbx_seq_one_letter_code
_entity_poly.pdbx_strand_id
1 'polypeptide(L)'
;MSQYAQQYKELAEKKVEEQAKVFLTQFVLEFQGKFDEVLDTATSFKGYTDGTVETLEEDAMHVFMEKRGETTTIQDLRERLKTNGIEFRKRFAFIDYMMFEYRKNIKDLFEKRGGAATPEMLKALDDALAEFQKVMDIKNARLQKMKKLESDAAKGGVRGMAAQNELAQMKSEDQLALNKMEVTAAAKKRKAQKAVENGDDSKAREKALKEENARLEAEKKKKEEEEKRKREESRRRLAERAAKFNQA
;
A
#
# COMPACT_ATOMS: atom_id res chain seq x y z
N MET A 1 -25.54 -0.16 -9.53
CA MET A 1 -24.18 -0.72 -9.64
C MET A 1 -23.38 0.20 -10.53
N SER A 2 -22.22 0.69 -10.06
CA SER A 2 -21.31 1.46 -10.92
C SER A 2 -20.93 0.60 -12.13
N GLN A 3 -20.86 1.17 -13.34
CA GLN A 3 -20.41 0.43 -14.54
C GLN A 3 -19.01 -0.19 -14.37
N TYR A 4 -18.23 0.34 -13.43
CA TYR A 4 -16.86 -0.08 -13.13
C TYR A 4 -16.77 -1.13 -12.01
N ALA A 5 -17.88 -1.52 -11.38
CA ALA A 5 -17.88 -2.43 -10.22
C ALA A 5 -17.25 -3.79 -10.56
N GLN A 6 -17.55 -4.33 -11.74
CA GLN A 6 -17.01 -5.61 -12.20
C GLN A 6 -15.49 -5.52 -12.46
N GLN A 7 -15.03 -4.46 -13.14
CA GLN A 7 -13.61 -4.23 -13.38
C GLN A 7 -12.82 -4.07 -12.07
N TYR A 8 -13.41 -3.41 -11.08
CA TYR A 8 -12.81 -3.28 -9.75
C TYR A 8 -12.71 -4.61 -9.01
N LYS A 9 -13.75 -5.47 -9.13
CA LYS A 9 -13.74 -6.81 -8.54
C LYS A 9 -12.62 -7.66 -9.14
N GLU A 10 -12.52 -7.68 -10.46
CA GLU A 10 -11.44 -8.39 -11.17
C GLU A 10 -10.06 -7.87 -10.78
N LEU A 11 -9.90 -6.54 -10.65
CA LEU A 11 -8.65 -5.95 -10.21
C LEU A 11 -8.26 -6.39 -8.79
N ALA A 12 -9.22 -6.44 -7.87
CA ALA A 12 -8.97 -6.81 -6.49
C ALA A 12 -8.58 -8.30 -6.30
N GLU A 13 -8.87 -9.15 -7.28
CA GLU A 13 -8.50 -10.57 -7.29
C GLU A 13 -7.10 -10.81 -7.88
N LYS A 14 -6.50 -9.79 -8.52
CA LYS A 14 -5.14 -9.88 -9.07
C LYS A 14 -4.07 -9.82 -7.99
N LYS A 15 -2.83 -10.10 -8.37
CA LYS A 15 -1.67 -9.91 -7.50
C LYS A 15 -1.49 -8.44 -7.11
N VAL A 16 -0.94 -8.21 -5.92
CA VAL A 16 -0.67 -6.88 -5.34
C VAL A 16 0.10 -5.99 -6.31
N GLU A 17 1.02 -6.55 -7.08
CA GLU A 17 1.86 -5.77 -8.01
C GLU A 17 1.11 -5.39 -9.28
N GLU A 18 0.18 -6.23 -9.74
CA GLU A 18 -0.73 -5.86 -10.82
C GLU A 18 -1.71 -4.77 -10.35
N GLN A 19 -2.19 -4.87 -9.11
CA GLN A 19 -3.01 -3.83 -8.48
C GLN A 19 -2.26 -2.49 -8.39
N ALA A 20 -1.01 -2.52 -7.92
CA ALA A 20 -0.14 -1.36 -7.86
C ALA A 20 0.11 -0.77 -9.26
N LYS A 21 0.38 -1.61 -10.26
CA LYS A 21 0.58 -1.18 -11.66
C LYS A 21 -0.61 -0.40 -12.20
N VAL A 22 -1.83 -0.93 -12.05
CA VAL A 22 -3.05 -0.27 -12.54
C VAL A 22 -3.25 1.07 -11.84
N PHE A 23 -3.09 1.11 -10.52
CA PHE A 23 -3.20 2.33 -9.74
C PHE A 23 -2.17 3.40 -10.19
N LEU A 24 -0.89 3.00 -10.28
CA LEU A 24 0.20 3.90 -10.66
C LEU A 24 0.07 4.39 -12.09
N THR A 25 -0.41 3.55 -13.00
CA THR A 25 -0.68 3.94 -14.40
C THR A 25 -1.75 5.01 -14.47
N GLN A 26 -2.85 4.82 -13.75
CA GLN A 26 -4.00 5.71 -13.83
C GLN A 26 -3.73 7.08 -13.20
N PHE A 27 -2.93 7.11 -12.15
CA PHE A 27 -2.70 8.32 -11.35
C PHE A 27 -1.27 8.85 -11.46
N VAL A 28 -0.52 8.43 -12.49
CA VAL A 28 0.91 8.73 -12.65
C VAL A 28 1.20 10.23 -12.65
N LEU A 29 0.28 11.05 -13.16
CA LEU A 29 0.45 12.51 -13.25
C LEU A 29 0.07 13.25 -11.97
N GLU A 30 -0.77 12.65 -11.15
CA GLU A 30 -1.22 13.24 -9.88
C GLU A 30 -0.12 13.04 -8.83
N PHE A 31 0.42 11.83 -8.76
CA PHE A 31 1.47 11.49 -7.83
C PHE A 31 2.83 12.04 -8.28
N GLN A 32 3.36 13.03 -7.55
CA GLN A 32 4.72 13.60 -7.71
C GLN A 32 5.85 12.57 -7.54
N GLY A 33 5.93 11.53 -8.36
CA GLY A 33 7.00 10.54 -8.22
C GLY A 33 6.97 9.80 -6.88
N LYS A 34 5.83 9.77 -6.15
CA LYS A 34 5.57 8.88 -4.99
C LYS A 34 5.43 7.40 -5.39
N PHE A 35 6.11 7.06 -6.47
CA PHE A 35 6.25 5.73 -7.02
C PHE A 35 6.81 4.79 -5.97
N ASP A 36 7.87 5.25 -5.29
CA ASP A 36 8.53 4.52 -4.21
C ASP A 36 7.57 4.23 -3.08
N GLU A 37 6.77 5.23 -2.67
CA GLU A 37 5.82 5.06 -1.58
C GLU A 37 4.76 3.98 -1.88
N VAL A 38 4.20 3.95 -3.09
CA VAL A 38 3.22 2.93 -3.47
C VAL A 38 3.86 1.54 -3.55
N LEU A 39 5.06 1.42 -4.12
CA LEU A 39 5.75 0.13 -4.24
C LEU A 39 6.25 -0.41 -2.89
N ASP A 40 6.74 0.47 -2.03
CA ASP A 40 7.17 0.12 -0.68
C ASP A 40 5.95 -0.25 0.18
N THR A 41 4.82 0.43 -0.03
CA THR A 41 3.55 0.05 0.60
C THR A 41 3.03 -1.28 0.09
N ALA A 42 3.09 -1.55 -1.21
CA ALA A 42 2.75 -2.85 -1.79
C ALA A 42 3.59 -3.97 -1.15
N THR A 43 4.88 -3.73 -0.98
CA THR A 43 5.80 -4.64 -0.29
C THR A 43 5.41 -4.85 1.17
N SER A 44 5.17 -3.75 1.90
CA SER A 44 4.72 -3.83 3.28
C SER A 44 3.42 -4.62 3.39
N PHE A 45 2.46 -4.41 2.50
CA PHE A 45 1.16 -5.09 2.47
C PHE A 45 1.33 -6.60 2.27
N LYS A 46 2.17 -7.03 1.31
CA LYS A 46 2.50 -8.46 1.12
C LYS A 46 3.10 -9.11 2.36
N GLY A 47 3.80 -8.34 3.20
CA GLY A 47 4.32 -8.84 4.48
C GLY A 47 3.24 -9.34 5.45
N TYR A 48 1.99 -8.94 5.27
CA TYR A 48 0.84 -9.37 6.07
C TYR A 48 0.01 -10.47 5.40
N THR A 49 0.36 -10.90 4.19
CA THR A 49 -0.32 -12.00 3.49
C THR A 49 0.41 -13.32 3.74
N ASP A 50 -0.27 -14.44 3.51
CA ASP A 50 0.33 -15.78 3.56
C ASP A 50 0.96 -16.21 2.22
N GLY A 51 0.87 -15.35 1.19
CA GLY A 51 1.35 -15.61 -0.17
C GLY A 51 0.45 -16.49 -1.04
N THR A 52 -0.58 -17.13 -0.47
CA THR A 52 -1.60 -17.89 -1.22
C THR A 52 -2.80 -17.02 -1.56
N VAL A 53 -3.19 -16.14 -0.64
CA VAL A 53 -4.25 -15.16 -0.83
C VAL A 53 -3.67 -13.78 -0.55
N GLU A 54 -3.51 -12.96 -1.59
CA GLU A 54 -2.93 -11.62 -1.46
C GLU A 54 -3.97 -10.55 -1.04
N THR A 55 -4.86 -10.93 -0.11
CA THR A 55 -5.84 -10.05 0.54
C THR A 55 -5.80 -10.25 2.05
N LEU A 56 -6.12 -9.19 2.80
CA LEU A 56 -6.09 -9.18 4.26
C LEU A 56 -7.49 -9.31 4.85
N GLU A 57 -7.59 -10.03 5.95
CA GLU A 57 -8.77 -9.97 6.81
C GLU A 57 -8.79 -8.66 7.61
N GLU A 58 -9.90 -8.36 8.28
CA GLU A 58 -10.11 -7.06 8.95
C GLU A 58 -9.05 -6.79 10.03
N ASP A 59 -8.68 -7.80 10.80
CA ASP A 59 -7.66 -7.73 11.85
C ASP A 59 -6.26 -7.49 11.28
N ALA A 60 -5.86 -8.24 10.24
CA ALA A 60 -4.58 -8.06 9.57
C ALA A 60 -4.48 -6.69 8.88
N MET A 61 -5.57 -6.21 8.27
CA MET A 61 -5.65 -4.87 7.70
C MET A 61 -5.50 -3.79 8.78
N HIS A 62 -6.14 -3.97 9.94
CA HIS A 62 -6.03 -3.03 11.05
C HIS A 62 -4.58 -2.92 11.54
N VAL A 63 -3.91 -4.05 11.75
CA VAL A 63 -2.51 -4.07 12.17
C VAL A 63 -1.61 -3.43 11.10
N PHE A 64 -1.87 -3.70 9.81
CA PHE A 64 -1.14 -3.07 8.71
C PHE A 64 -1.26 -1.54 8.74
N MET A 65 -2.47 -1.01 8.94
CA MET A 65 -2.73 0.42 9.05
C MET A 65 -2.05 1.03 10.30
N GLU A 66 -2.19 0.40 11.47
CA GLU A 66 -1.56 0.86 12.71
C GLU A 66 -0.04 0.97 12.60
N LYS A 67 0.60 -0.02 11.97
CA LYS A 67 2.06 -0.05 11.77
C LYS A 67 2.57 1.07 10.87
N ARG A 68 1.67 1.63 10.04
CA ARG A 68 1.94 2.81 9.20
C ARG A 68 1.60 4.14 9.89
N GLY A 69 1.17 4.09 11.15
CA GLY A 69 0.79 5.26 11.93
C GLY A 69 -0.62 5.76 11.63
N GLU A 70 -1.46 4.95 10.97
CA GLU A 70 -2.84 5.29 10.72
C GLU A 70 -3.72 4.96 11.92
N THR A 71 -4.48 5.96 12.37
CA THR A 71 -5.41 5.88 13.51
C THR A 71 -6.84 5.53 13.08
N THR A 72 -7.04 5.17 11.82
CA THR A 72 -8.38 4.96 11.24
C THR A 72 -8.90 3.57 11.57
N THR A 73 -10.18 3.46 11.93
CA THR A 73 -10.79 2.15 12.22
C THR A 73 -11.15 1.40 10.94
N ILE A 74 -11.31 0.07 11.04
CA ILE A 74 -11.86 -0.73 9.92
C ILE A 74 -13.27 -0.27 9.56
N GLN A 75 -14.06 0.19 10.53
CA GLN A 75 -15.39 0.74 10.24
C GLN A 75 -15.30 1.98 9.34
N ASP A 76 -14.43 2.92 9.66
CA ASP A 76 -14.20 4.11 8.85
C ASP A 76 -13.66 3.76 7.46
N LEU A 77 -12.75 2.78 7.36
CA LEU A 77 -12.24 2.26 6.08
C LEU A 77 -13.40 1.75 5.21
N ARG A 78 -14.26 0.88 5.74
CA ARG A 78 -15.41 0.32 5.02
C ARG A 78 -16.39 1.39 4.57
N GLU A 79 -16.69 2.35 5.44
CA GLU A 79 -17.62 3.44 5.14
C GLU A 79 -17.09 4.34 4.02
N ARG A 80 -15.78 4.63 4.02
CA ARG A 80 -15.15 5.42 2.96
C ARG A 80 -15.10 4.68 1.63
N LEU A 81 -14.74 3.41 1.62
CA LEU A 81 -14.77 2.60 0.41
C LEU A 81 -16.18 2.58 -0.20
N LYS A 82 -17.20 2.36 0.64
CA LYS A 82 -18.60 2.39 0.22
C LYS A 82 -18.99 3.75 -0.37
N THR A 83 -18.58 4.85 0.27
CA THR A 83 -18.84 6.22 -0.22
C THR A 83 -18.18 6.48 -1.57
N ASN A 84 -17.03 5.84 -1.82
CA ASN A 84 -16.26 5.91 -3.06
C ASN A 84 -16.75 4.95 -4.16
N GLY A 85 -17.91 4.31 -3.96
CA GLY A 85 -18.52 3.39 -4.91
C GLY A 85 -17.85 2.01 -4.96
N ILE A 86 -17.05 1.68 -3.95
CA ILE A 86 -16.37 0.39 -3.80
C ILE A 86 -17.19 -0.47 -2.84
N GLU A 87 -17.64 -1.64 -3.31
CA GLU A 87 -18.42 -2.56 -2.50
C GLU A 87 -17.56 -3.21 -1.41
N PHE A 88 -18.14 -3.36 -0.22
CA PHE A 88 -17.47 -4.03 0.87
C PHE A 88 -17.32 -5.53 0.60
N ARG A 89 -16.13 -6.05 0.89
CA ARG A 89 -15.80 -7.48 0.88
C ARG A 89 -15.21 -7.84 2.23
N LYS A 90 -15.41 -9.09 2.68
CA LYS A 90 -14.85 -9.59 3.95
C LYS A 90 -13.31 -9.51 4.03
N ARG A 91 -12.65 -9.42 2.87
CA ARG A 91 -11.20 -9.30 2.75
C ARG A 91 -10.87 -8.07 1.92
N PHE A 92 -9.85 -7.36 2.34
CA PHE A 92 -9.35 -6.17 1.68
C PHE A 92 -8.19 -6.51 0.73
N ALA A 93 -8.31 -6.07 -0.51
CA ALA A 93 -7.22 -6.10 -1.46
C ALA A 93 -6.30 -4.88 -1.29
N PHE A 94 -5.09 -4.94 -1.84
CA PHE A 94 -4.16 -3.80 -1.80
C PHE A 94 -4.76 -2.56 -2.47
N ILE A 95 -5.50 -2.74 -3.57
CA ILE A 95 -6.19 -1.65 -4.26
C ILE A 95 -7.23 -0.98 -3.34
N ASP A 96 -7.89 -1.72 -2.44
CA ASP A 96 -8.83 -1.10 -1.48
C ASP A 96 -8.11 -0.11 -0.59
N TYR A 97 -6.95 -0.49 -0.06
CA TYR A 97 -6.13 0.41 0.74
C TYR A 97 -5.63 1.61 -0.07
N MET A 98 -5.20 1.42 -1.33
CA MET A 98 -4.79 2.54 -2.20
C MET A 98 -5.93 3.51 -2.47
N MET A 99 -7.13 3.02 -2.78
CA MET A 99 -8.30 3.86 -3.01
C MET A 99 -8.71 4.61 -1.74
N PHE A 100 -8.54 3.99 -0.58
CA PHE A 100 -8.78 4.63 0.71
C PHE A 100 -7.73 5.70 1.04
N GLU A 101 -6.44 5.36 0.99
CA GLU A 101 -5.33 6.22 1.42
C GLU A 101 -5.26 7.48 0.55
N TYR A 102 -5.39 7.28 -0.77
CA TYR A 102 -5.38 8.37 -1.74
C TYR A 102 -6.77 8.92 -2.05
N ARG A 103 -7.80 8.42 -1.35
CA ARG A 103 -9.19 8.92 -1.38
C ARG A 103 -9.76 9.02 -2.79
N LYS A 104 -9.42 8.04 -3.62
CA LYS A 104 -9.90 7.90 -4.99
C LYS A 104 -11.21 7.13 -5.00
N ASN A 105 -12.05 7.40 -6.00
CA ASN A 105 -13.28 6.64 -6.21
C ASN A 105 -13.16 5.70 -7.43
N ILE A 106 -14.10 4.76 -7.53
CA ILE A 106 -14.06 3.76 -8.60
C ILE A 106 -14.08 4.37 -10.00
N LYS A 107 -14.72 5.54 -10.17
CA LYS A 107 -14.78 6.26 -11.44
C LYS A 107 -13.42 6.86 -11.78
N ASP A 108 -12.73 7.45 -10.81
CA ASP A 108 -11.37 7.98 -10.97
C ASP A 108 -10.37 6.92 -11.45
N LEU A 109 -10.56 5.66 -11.05
CA LEU A 109 -9.65 4.57 -11.37
C LEU A 109 -9.75 4.08 -12.84
N PHE A 110 -10.93 4.18 -13.45
CA PHE A 110 -11.20 3.57 -14.76
C PHE A 110 -11.65 4.56 -15.84
N GLU A 111 -12.07 5.76 -15.46
CA GLU A 111 -12.40 6.80 -16.44
C GLU A 111 -11.13 7.33 -17.08
N LYS A 112 -11.14 7.45 -18.42
CA LYS A 112 -10.03 8.04 -19.15
C LYS A 112 -9.93 9.53 -18.80
N ARG A 113 -8.79 9.94 -18.25
CA ARG A 113 -8.49 11.33 -17.95
C ARG A 113 -7.75 11.99 -19.13
N GLY A 114 -7.97 13.28 -19.33
CA GLY A 114 -7.18 14.08 -20.28
C GLY A 114 -5.76 14.30 -19.74
N GLY A 115 -4.75 14.19 -20.62
CA GLY A 115 -3.34 14.06 -20.22
C GLY A 115 -2.99 12.59 -19.97
N ALA A 116 -3.04 11.75 -21.01
CA ALA A 116 -2.75 10.33 -20.85
C ALA A 116 -1.24 10.12 -20.69
N ALA A 117 -0.86 9.26 -19.73
CA ALA A 117 0.52 8.81 -19.56
C ALA A 117 1.12 8.44 -20.92
N THR A 118 2.25 9.05 -21.29
CA THR A 118 2.87 8.77 -22.58
C THR A 118 3.32 7.31 -22.64
N PRO A 119 3.41 6.69 -23.83
CA PRO A 119 3.94 5.33 -23.97
C PRO A 119 5.32 5.16 -23.33
N GLU A 120 6.13 6.23 -23.29
CA GLU A 120 7.44 6.23 -22.63
C GLU A 120 7.32 6.14 -21.10
N MET A 121 6.40 6.90 -20.48
CA MET A 121 6.11 6.80 -19.05
C MET A 121 5.63 5.40 -18.68
N LEU A 122 4.70 4.84 -19.46
CA LEU A 122 4.16 3.50 -19.24
C LEU A 122 5.22 2.41 -19.36
N LYS A 123 6.11 2.55 -20.36
CA LYS A 123 7.23 1.61 -20.52
C LYS A 123 8.23 1.71 -19.37
N ALA A 124 8.56 2.92 -18.93
CA ALA A 124 9.47 3.11 -17.80
C ALA A 124 8.87 2.59 -16.48
N LEU A 125 7.56 2.77 -16.31
CA LEU A 125 6.77 2.19 -15.23
C LEU A 125 6.83 0.65 -15.23
N ASP A 126 6.60 0.03 -16.38
CA ASP A 126 6.63 -1.42 -16.54
C ASP A 126 8.01 -2.01 -16.26
N ASP A 127 9.06 -1.37 -16.79
CA ASP A 127 10.46 -1.74 -16.51
C ASP A 127 10.78 -1.69 -15.01
N ALA A 128 10.32 -0.64 -14.32
CA ALA A 128 10.56 -0.46 -12.89
C ALA A 128 9.83 -1.51 -12.05
N LEU A 129 8.58 -1.79 -12.38
CA LEU A 129 7.77 -2.82 -11.73
C LEU A 129 8.36 -4.22 -11.92
N ALA A 130 8.77 -4.56 -13.14
CA ALA A 130 9.33 -5.87 -13.45
C ALA A 130 10.63 -6.14 -12.68
N GLU A 131 11.52 -5.15 -12.59
CA GLU A 131 12.78 -5.31 -11.86
C GLU A 131 12.56 -5.32 -10.35
N PHE A 132 11.63 -4.51 -9.85
CA PHE A 132 11.23 -4.53 -8.45
C PHE A 132 10.64 -5.89 -8.05
N GLN A 133 9.78 -6.48 -8.89
CA GLN A 133 9.21 -7.80 -8.66
C GLN A 133 10.29 -8.86 -8.45
N LYS A 134 11.29 -8.91 -9.33
CA LYS A 134 12.36 -9.91 -9.24
C LYS A 134 13.12 -9.82 -7.91
N VAL A 135 13.47 -8.60 -7.50
CA VAL A 135 14.13 -8.37 -6.20
C VAL A 135 13.24 -8.85 -5.06
N MET A 136 11.95 -8.54 -5.12
CA MET A 136 10.99 -8.90 -4.08
C MET A 136 10.76 -10.41 -3.98
N ASP A 137 10.65 -11.11 -5.09
CA ASP A 137 10.47 -12.57 -5.10
C ASP A 137 11.67 -13.28 -4.43
N ILE A 138 12.89 -12.82 -4.72
CA ILE A 138 14.11 -13.34 -4.09
C ILE A 138 14.11 -13.07 -2.58
N LYS A 139 13.79 -11.83 -2.17
CA LYS A 139 13.72 -11.46 -0.74
C LYS A 139 12.66 -12.26 0.00
N ASN A 140 11.48 -12.41 -0.59
CA ASN A 140 10.36 -13.13 0.02
C ASN A 140 10.68 -14.62 0.16
N ALA A 141 11.25 -15.25 -0.86
CA ALA A 141 11.69 -16.64 -0.80
C ALA A 141 12.73 -16.85 0.31
N ARG A 142 13.72 -15.95 0.41
CA ARG A 142 14.74 -15.98 1.48
C ARG A 142 14.11 -15.81 2.86
N LEU A 143 13.21 -14.85 3.03
CA LEU A 143 12.54 -14.56 4.30
C LEU A 143 11.65 -15.73 4.75
N GLN A 144 10.90 -16.34 3.84
CA GLN A 144 10.10 -17.53 4.14
C GLN A 144 10.98 -18.71 4.56
N LYS A 145 12.10 -18.92 3.86
CA LYS A 145 13.08 -19.96 4.23
C LYS A 145 13.66 -19.69 5.62
N MET A 146 14.05 -18.45 5.92
CA MET A 146 14.54 -18.06 7.24
C MET A 146 13.50 -18.26 8.34
N LYS A 147 12.24 -17.81 8.13
CA LYS A 147 11.15 -18.04 9.10
C LYS A 147 10.93 -19.52 9.39
N LYS A 148 10.98 -20.36 8.35
CA LYS A 148 10.86 -21.82 8.51
C LYS A 148 12.01 -22.38 9.34
N LEU A 149 13.25 -22.00 9.04
CA LEU A 149 14.41 -22.43 9.81
C LEU A 149 14.39 -21.92 11.25
N GLU A 150 13.91 -20.70 11.50
CA GLU A 150 13.72 -20.18 12.86
C GLU A 150 12.70 -21.02 13.64
N SER A 151 11.59 -21.40 12.99
CA SER A 151 10.60 -22.31 13.59
C SER A 151 11.19 -23.70 13.88
N ASP A 152 11.99 -24.26 12.96
CA ASP A 152 12.60 -25.57 13.13
C ASP A 152 13.75 -25.56 14.16
N ALA A 153 14.52 -24.48 14.23
CA ALA A 153 15.53 -24.24 15.26
C ALA A 153 14.91 -24.20 16.67
N ALA A 154 13.75 -23.55 16.82
CA ALA A 154 13.04 -23.45 18.10
C ALA A 154 12.58 -24.80 18.65
N LYS A 155 12.39 -25.83 17.81
CA LYS A 155 11.98 -27.18 18.22
C LYS A 155 13.11 -27.98 18.90
N GLY A 156 14.37 -27.56 18.75
CA GLY A 156 15.54 -28.21 19.36
C GLY A 156 15.95 -29.54 18.71
N GLY A 157 16.90 -30.25 19.35
CA GLY A 157 17.46 -31.52 18.88
C GLY A 157 18.42 -31.38 17.67
N VAL A 158 18.82 -32.52 17.08
CA VAL A 158 19.79 -32.55 15.97
C VAL A 158 19.26 -31.79 14.74
N ARG A 159 17.95 -31.91 14.45
CA ARG A 159 17.31 -31.15 13.37
C ARG A 159 17.27 -29.64 13.66
N GLY A 160 17.00 -29.25 14.90
CA GLY A 160 17.06 -27.84 15.31
C GLY A 160 18.47 -27.26 15.23
N MET A 161 19.51 -28.01 15.62
CA MET A 161 20.91 -27.59 15.47
C MET A 161 21.31 -27.43 13.99
N ALA A 162 20.87 -28.35 13.13
CA ALA A 162 21.08 -28.20 11.67
C ALA A 162 20.39 -26.94 11.14
N ALA A 163 19.16 -26.65 11.55
CA ALA A 163 18.43 -25.45 11.16
C ALA A 163 19.10 -24.16 11.67
N GLN A 164 19.66 -24.15 12.89
CA GLN A 164 20.44 -23.03 13.42
C GLN A 164 21.69 -22.76 12.57
N ASN A 165 22.42 -23.81 12.18
CA ASN A 165 23.61 -23.68 11.34
C ASN A 165 23.27 -23.16 9.94
N GLU A 166 22.22 -23.69 9.30
CA GLU A 166 21.78 -23.22 7.98
C GLU A 166 21.26 -21.77 8.03
N LEU A 167 20.57 -21.38 9.11
CA LEU A 167 20.14 -20.01 9.33
C LEU A 167 21.35 -19.08 9.50
N ALA A 168 22.37 -19.49 10.25
CA ALA A 168 23.61 -18.73 10.41
C ALA A 168 24.34 -18.56 9.07
N GLN A 169 24.44 -19.63 8.27
CA GLN A 169 25.01 -19.58 6.92
C GLN A 169 24.28 -18.59 6.02
N MET A 170 22.94 -18.66 5.96
CA MET A 170 22.15 -17.70 5.18
C MET A 170 22.28 -16.26 5.67
N LYS A 171 22.46 -16.04 6.98
CA LYS A 171 22.73 -14.69 7.51
C LYS A 171 24.12 -14.17 7.12
N SER A 172 25.10 -15.07 6.97
CA SER A 172 26.48 -14.74 6.56
C SER A 172 26.72 -14.75 5.05
N GLU A 173 25.74 -15.19 4.25
CA GLU A 173 25.86 -15.30 2.79
C GLU A 173 26.11 -13.93 2.12
N ASP A 174 26.95 -13.92 1.09
CA ASP A 174 27.24 -12.72 0.31
C ASP A 174 25.98 -12.22 -0.41
N GLN A 175 25.61 -10.97 -0.12
CA GLN A 175 24.42 -10.33 -0.67
C GLN A 175 24.73 -9.42 -1.85
N LEU A 176 25.98 -9.39 -2.33
CA LEU A 176 26.40 -8.48 -3.41
C LEU A 176 25.52 -8.60 -4.66
N ALA A 177 25.13 -9.83 -5.04
CA ALA A 177 24.24 -10.04 -6.19
C ALA A 177 22.86 -9.40 -5.95
N LEU A 178 22.25 -9.65 -4.79
CA LEU A 178 20.96 -9.04 -4.41
C LEU A 178 21.06 -7.52 -4.34
N ASN A 179 22.13 -6.99 -3.72
CA ASN A 179 22.37 -5.56 -3.62
C ASN A 179 22.51 -4.90 -5.02
N LYS A 180 23.16 -5.57 -5.98
CA LYS A 180 23.24 -5.08 -7.38
C LYS A 180 21.86 -5.03 -8.04
N MET A 181 21.02 -6.04 -7.81
CA MET A 181 19.65 -6.04 -8.32
C MET A 181 18.81 -4.93 -7.68
N GLU A 182 18.96 -4.68 -6.38
CA GLU A 182 18.31 -3.57 -5.68
C GLU A 182 18.72 -2.21 -6.23
N VAL A 183 20.02 -2.00 -6.48
CA VAL A 183 20.53 -0.78 -7.12
C VAL A 183 19.94 -0.61 -8.52
N THR A 184 19.84 -1.70 -9.29
CA THR A 184 19.25 -1.69 -10.63
C THR A 184 17.76 -1.34 -10.57
N ALA A 185 17.01 -1.95 -9.65
CA ALA A 185 15.60 -1.64 -9.42
C ALA A 185 15.44 -0.15 -9.02
N ALA A 186 16.25 0.36 -8.10
CA ALA A 186 16.25 1.76 -7.70
C ALA A 186 16.56 2.71 -8.88
N ALA A 187 17.50 2.34 -9.75
CA ALA A 187 17.80 3.11 -10.96
C ALA A 187 16.63 3.15 -11.95
N LYS A 188 15.95 2.00 -12.16
CA LYS A 188 14.75 1.92 -13.01
C LYS A 188 13.59 2.74 -12.44
N LYS A 189 13.37 2.70 -11.12
CA LYS A 189 12.40 3.56 -10.42
C LYS A 189 12.68 5.05 -10.68
N ARG A 190 13.92 5.50 -10.47
CA ARG A 190 14.33 6.89 -10.77
C ARG A 190 14.13 7.28 -12.23
N LYS A 191 14.36 6.34 -13.15
CA LYS A 191 14.10 6.59 -14.58
C LYS A 191 12.60 6.77 -14.86
N ALA A 192 11.74 5.95 -14.27
CA ALA A 192 10.30 6.10 -14.38
C ALA A 192 9.83 7.46 -13.84
N GLN A 193 10.34 7.86 -12.66
CA GLN A 193 10.07 9.18 -12.10
C GLN A 193 10.47 10.32 -13.04
N LYS A 194 11.68 10.27 -13.61
CA LYS A 194 12.14 11.29 -14.58
C LYS A 194 11.30 11.31 -15.86
N ALA A 195 10.85 10.16 -16.34
CA ALA A 195 9.98 10.10 -17.51
C ALA A 195 8.65 10.83 -17.25
N VAL A 196 8.09 10.67 -16.04
CA VAL A 196 6.89 11.41 -15.60
C VAL A 196 7.20 12.90 -15.44
N GLU A 197 8.37 13.25 -14.91
CA GLU A 197 8.78 14.64 -14.75
C GLU A 197 8.96 15.38 -16.08
N ASN A 198 9.47 14.69 -17.11
CA ASN A 198 9.82 15.28 -18.39
C ASN A 198 8.73 15.15 -19.46
N GLY A 199 7.82 14.19 -19.34
CA GLY A 199 7.02 13.69 -20.45
C GLY A 199 5.61 14.24 -20.63
N ASP A 200 5.15 15.26 -19.89
CA ASP A 200 3.78 15.77 -20.13
C ASP A 200 3.65 17.30 -20.01
N ASP A 201 2.69 17.81 -20.79
CA ASP A 201 2.34 19.21 -21.00
C ASP A 201 2.15 19.90 -19.64
N SER A 202 3.07 20.81 -19.29
CA SER A 202 3.22 21.36 -17.93
C SER A 202 1.90 21.82 -17.30
N LYS A 203 0.94 22.27 -18.12
CA LYS A 203 -0.38 22.74 -17.70
C LYS A 203 -1.33 21.62 -17.24
N ALA A 204 -1.36 20.47 -17.90
CA ALA A 204 -2.23 19.35 -17.50
C ALA A 204 -1.73 18.73 -16.19
N ARG A 205 -0.42 18.56 -16.08
CA ARG A 205 0.26 18.13 -14.86
C ARG A 205 0.10 19.14 -13.73
N GLU A 206 0.34 20.43 -13.98
CA GLU A 206 0.19 21.48 -12.97
C GLU A 206 -1.26 21.58 -12.47
N LYS A 207 -2.24 21.44 -13.37
CA LYS A 207 -3.66 21.41 -13.00
C LYS A 207 -4.00 20.19 -12.16
N ALA A 208 -3.65 18.98 -12.61
CA ALA A 208 -3.90 17.75 -11.87
C ALA A 208 -3.24 17.78 -10.48
N LEU A 209 -2.01 18.30 -10.41
CA LEU A 209 -1.26 18.45 -9.17
C LEU A 209 -1.90 19.47 -8.22
N LYS A 210 -2.32 20.63 -8.73
CA LYS A 210 -3.00 21.66 -7.92
C LYS A 210 -4.33 21.12 -7.38
N GLU A 211 -5.10 20.44 -8.23
CA GLU A 211 -6.38 19.84 -7.83
C GLU A 211 -6.18 18.75 -6.78
N GLU A 212 -5.19 17.86 -6.94
CA GLU A 212 -4.92 16.82 -5.95
C GLU A 212 -4.40 17.39 -4.63
N ASN A 213 -3.42 18.29 -4.66
CA ASN A 213 -2.88 18.90 -3.44
C ASN A 213 -3.96 19.68 -2.68
N ALA A 214 -4.82 20.43 -3.39
CA ALA A 214 -5.93 21.14 -2.77
C ALA A 214 -6.95 20.17 -2.14
N ARG A 215 -7.25 19.04 -2.80
CA ARG A 215 -8.13 18.01 -2.23
C ARG A 215 -7.51 17.41 -0.98
N LEU A 216 -6.24 16.97 -1.05
CA LEU A 216 -5.53 16.37 0.08
C LEU A 216 -5.41 17.33 1.28
N GLU A 217 -5.12 18.61 1.06
CA GLU A 217 -5.06 19.60 2.13
C GLU A 217 -6.43 19.86 2.77
N ALA A 218 -7.47 20.06 1.97
CA ALA A 218 -8.84 20.24 2.47
C ALA A 218 -9.27 19.02 3.30
N GLU A 219 -8.86 17.82 2.88
CA GLU A 219 -9.22 16.59 3.57
C GLU A 219 -8.34 16.24 4.77
N LYS A 220 -7.08 16.68 4.81
CA LYS A 220 -6.25 16.66 6.03
C LYS A 220 -6.86 17.59 7.08
N LYS A 221 -7.28 18.80 6.69
CA LYS A 221 -7.96 19.73 7.59
C LYS A 221 -9.25 19.13 8.16
N LYS A 222 -10.10 18.52 7.30
CA LYS A 222 -11.31 17.81 7.77
C LYS A 222 -10.98 16.67 8.75
N LYS A 223 -9.93 15.88 8.48
CA LYS A 223 -9.50 14.80 9.39
C LYS A 223 -9.03 15.35 10.73
N GLU A 224 -8.21 16.40 10.73
CA GLU A 224 -7.73 17.04 11.96
C GLU A 224 -8.88 17.64 12.79
N GLU A 225 -9.87 18.26 12.13
CA GLU A 225 -11.07 18.78 12.78
C GLU A 225 -11.94 17.66 13.37
N GLU A 226 -12.16 16.57 12.61
CA GLU A 226 -12.93 15.42 13.07
C GLU A 226 -12.24 14.69 14.24
N GLU A 227 -10.91 14.54 14.19
CA GLU A 227 -10.13 13.98 15.30
C GLU A 227 -10.19 14.86 16.54
N LYS A 228 -10.07 16.19 16.40
CA LYS A 228 -10.25 17.12 17.53
C LYS A 228 -11.64 16.97 18.13
N ARG A 229 -12.69 16.94 17.31
CA ARG A 229 -14.07 16.74 17.77
C ARG A 229 -14.27 15.41 18.49
N LYS A 230 -13.79 14.29 17.92
CA LYS A 230 -13.85 12.96 18.56
C LYS A 230 -13.09 12.93 19.89
N ARG A 231 -11.92 13.57 19.97
CA ARG A 231 -11.13 13.67 21.22
C ARG A 231 -11.86 14.49 22.28
N GLU A 232 -12.46 15.61 21.91
CA GLU A 232 -13.25 16.47 22.81
C GLU A 232 -14.51 15.74 23.33
N GLU A 233 -15.26 15.09 22.44
CA GLU A 233 -16.41 14.25 22.82
C GLU A 233 -16.01 13.10 23.74
N SER A 234 -14.89 12.41 23.44
CA SER A 234 -14.38 11.32 24.28
C SER A 234 -13.99 11.85 25.68
N ARG A 235 -13.29 12.99 25.75
CA ARG A 235 -12.94 13.65 27.02
C ARG A 235 -14.19 14.03 27.81
N ARG A 236 -15.20 14.59 27.15
CA ARG A 236 -16.47 14.95 27.79
C ARG A 236 -17.20 13.72 28.34
N ARG A 237 -17.32 12.64 27.57
CA ARG A 237 -17.94 11.38 28.02
C ARG A 237 -17.20 10.76 29.21
N LEU A 238 -15.87 10.81 29.22
CA LEU A 238 -15.07 10.32 30.34
C LEU A 238 -15.27 11.18 31.60
N ALA A 239 -15.33 12.51 31.45
CA ALA A 239 -15.62 13.42 32.56
C ALA A 239 -17.02 13.20 33.13
N GLU A 240 -18.04 13.06 32.27
CA GLU A 240 -19.42 12.74 32.68
C GLU A 240 -19.51 11.37 33.38
N ARG A 241 -18.76 10.37 32.91
CA ARG A 241 -18.70 9.04 33.56
C ARG A 241 -17.99 9.08 34.90
N ALA A 242 -16.90 9.85 35.03
CA ALA A 242 -16.19 10.04 36.29
C ALA A 242 -17.05 10.77 37.33
N ALA A 243 -17.80 11.79 36.91
CA ALA A 243 -18.73 12.52 37.78
C ALA A 243 -19.84 11.62 38.33
N LYS A 244 -20.37 10.69 37.52
CA LYS A 244 -21.37 9.70 37.97
C LYS A 244 -20.81 8.66 38.94
N PHE A 245 -19.51 8.34 38.85
CA PHE A 245 -18.88 7.36 39.72
C PHE A 245 -18.50 7.92 41.10
N ASN A 246 -18.27 9.23 41.20
CA ASN A 246 -18.00 9.94 42.47
C ASN A 246 -19.28 10.36 43.22
N GLN A 247 -20.47 10.14 42.64
CA GLN A 247 -21.77 10.42 43.25
C GLN A 247 -22.49 9.15 43.73
N ALA A 248 -21.85 7.98 43.61
CA ALA A 248 -22.29 6.69 44.15
C ALA A 248 -21.40 6.30 45.35
#